data_AF-A0A4S2R8T0-F1
#
_entry.id   AF-A0A4S2R8T0-F1
#
_cell.length_a   1.000
_cell.length_b   1.000
_cell.length_c   1.000
_cell.angle_alpha   90.00
_cell.angle_beta   90.00
_cell.angle_gamma   90.00
#
_symmetry.space_group_name_H-M   'P 1'
#
loop_
_entity.id
_entity.type
_entity.pdbx_description
1 polymer ?
#
loop_
_entity_poly.entity_id
_entity_poly.type
_entity_poly.pdbx_seq_one_letter_code
_entity_poly.pdbx_strand_id
1 'polypeptide(L)'
;MTTRELPAHLDVLLAAECTAESHGTGADPDDVRQAVRLRWLEHVREGAPPSAPAAWLRAAVRAEMRHTRRRSRREVPLHEQPYGPPSPPAPTFVLAADGYHDPATAAEAPLLAAERRHVLRTAVTRLPGRCPQVLAALLDGGDRTYREIAAASGISQGSIGPLRSRCLACLRRMLSTEVAAPAVRGRVR
;
A
#
# COMPACT_ATOMS: atom_id res chain seq x y z
N MET A 1 27.39 13.07 35.96
CA MET A 1 27.30 12.07 34.87
C MET A 1 26.30 11.02 35.30
N THR A 2 25.24 10.85 34.52
CA THR A 2 24.11 9.96 34.74
C THR A 2 24.59 8.52 34.84
N THR A 3 24.51 7.90 36.03
CA THR A 3 24.88 6.50 36.31
C THR A 3 24.09 5.44 35.51
N ARG A 4 23.20 5.89 34.63
CA ARG A 4 22.35 5.06 33.77
C ARG A 4 22.90 4.90 32.35
N GLU A 5 23.86 5.72 31.95
CA GLU A 5 24.49 5.63 30.63
C GLU A 5 25.61 4.59 30.63
N LEU A 6 25.81 3.92 29.50
CA LEU A 6 26.91 2.99 29.33
C LEU A 6 28.23 3.79 29.27
N PRO A 7 29.20 3.52 30.17
CA PRO A 7 30.50 4.18 30.13
C PRO A 7 31.18 4.06 28.76
N ALA A 8 31.83 5.13 28.29
CA ALA A 8 32.42 5.19 26.94
C ALA A 8 33.38 4.03 26.62
N HIS A 9 34.19 3.58 27.59
CA HIS A 9 35.10 2.45 27.39
C HIS A 9 34.36 1.11 27.18
N LEU A 10 33.19 0.94 27.82
CA LEU A 10 32.33 -0.22 27.59
C LEU A 10 31.56 -0.11 26.28
N ASP A 11 31.26 1.10 25.84
CA ASP A 11 30.64 1.33 24.53
C ASP A 11 31.58 0.95 23.37
N VAL A 12 32.87 1.27 23.49
CA VAL A 12 33.91 0.82 22.55
C VAL A 12 34.03 -0.71 22.55
N LEU A 13 34.03 -1.34 23.73
CA LEU A 13 34.03 -2.80 23.84
C LEU A 13 32.78 -3.40 23.19
N LEU A 14 31.61 -2.85 23.47
CA LEU A 14 30.34 -3.32 22.92
C LEU A 14 30.34 -3.24 21.39
N ALA A 15 30.77 -2.12 20.82
CA ALA A 15 30.89 -1.96 19.38
C ALA A 15 31.80 -3.03 18.76
N ALA A 16 32.98 -3.27 19.34
CA ALA A 16 33.92 -4.28 18.86
C ALA A 16 33.33 -5.70 18.93
N GLU A 17 32.69 -6.06 20.04
CA GLU A 17 32.05 -7.38 20.21
C GLU A 17 30.87 -7.57 19.24
N CYS A 18 30.04 -6.54 19.03
CA CYS A 18 28.94 -6.58 18.06
C CYS A 18 29.46 -6.77 16.63
N THR A 19 30.51 -6.05 16.22
CA THR A 19 31.12 -6.23 14.90
C THR A 19 31.69 -7.64 14.73
N ALA A 20 32.42 -8.14 15.73
CA ALA A 20 33.04 -9.47 15.68
C ALA A 20 32.00 -10.59 15.58
N GLU A 21 30.96 -10.56 16.42
CA GLU A 21 29.94 -11.61 16.47
C GLU A 21 28.95 -11.57 15.30
N SER A 22 28.75 -10.40 14.68
CA SER A 22 27.86 -10.24 13.52
C SER A 22 28.49 -10.67 12.19
N HIS A 23 29.83 -10.78 12.14
CA HIS A 23 30.56 -11.14 10.92
C HIS A 23 30.08 -12.48 10.33
N GLY A 24 29.65 -12.46 9.07
CA GLY A 24 29.18 -13.65 8.35
C GLY A 24 27.83 -14.19 8.79
N THR A 25 27.08 -13.46 9.62
CA THR A 25 25.77 -13.90 10.15
C THR A 25 24.57 -13.28 9.44
N GLY A 26 24.78 -12.19 8.70
CA GLY A 26 23.72 -11.38 8.10
C GLY A 26 23.00 -10.44 9.08
N ALA A 27 23.36 -10.44 10.36
CA ALA A 27 22.85 -9.48 11.34
C ALA A 27 23.56 -8.12 11.20
N ASP A 28 22.84 -7.04 11.39
CA ASP A 28 23.41 -5.70 11.50
C ASP A 28 24.04 -5.52 12.90
N PRO A 29 25.36 -5.24 13.00
CA PRO A 29 26.01 -5.01 14.29
C PRO A 29 25.41 -3.82 15.07
N ASP A 30 24.80 -2.85 14.41
CA ASP A 30 24.21 -1.67 15.05
C ASP A 30 22.89 -2.01 15.75
N ASP A 31 22.08 -2.87 15.15
CA ASP A 31 20.86 -3.41 15.75
C ASP A 31 21.18 -4.22 17.01
N VAL A 32 22.18 -5.10 16.94
CA VAL A 32 22.63 -5.90 18.09
C VAL A 32 23.13 -4.99 19.21
N ARG A 33 23.91 -3.96 18.86
CA ARG A 33 24.41 -2.96 19.82
C ARG A 33 23.28 -2.18 20.46
N GLN A 34 22.27 -1.76 19.70
CA GLN A 34 21.10 -1.06 20.20
C GLN A 34 20.29 -1.94 21.18
N ALA A 35 20.04 -3.20 20.83
CA ALA A 35 19.34 -4.14 21.69
C ALA A 35 20.07 -4.38 23.02
N VAL A 36 21.40 -4.53 22.98
CA VAL A 36 22.21 -4.70 24.21
C VAL A 36 22.24 -3.43 25.05
N ARG A 37 22.32 -2.24 24.44
CA ARG A 37 22.21 -0.95 25.16
C ARG A 37 20.86 -0.80 25.86
N LEU A 38 19.77 -1.21 25.22
CA LEU A 38 18.44 -1.20 25.85
C LEU A 38 18.41 -2.12 27.07
N ARG A 39 18.91 -3.36 26.94
CA ARG A 39 18.99 -4.31 28.05
C ARG A 39 19.87 -3.81 29.20
N TRP A 40 20.96 -3.10 28.89
CA TRP A 40 21.80 -2.47 29.92
C TRP A 40 21.00 -1.40 30.66
N LEU A 41 20.31 -0.52 29.93
CA LEU A 41 19.49 0.55 30.50
C LEU A 41 18.38 -0.01 31.39
N GLU A 42 17.69 -1.06 30.96
CA GLU A 42 16.65 -1.74 31.75
C GLU A 42 17.24 -2.32 33.04
N HIS A 43 18.37 -3.02 32.94
CA HIS A 43 19.04 -3.62 34.09
C HIS A 43 19.47 -2.58 35.14
N VAL A 44 20.10 -1.48 34.72
CA VAL A 44 20.53 -0.40 35.64
C VAL A 44 19.37 0.48 36.11
N ARG A 45 18.19 0.40 35.49
CA ARG A 45 16.97 1.02 35.99
C ARG A 45 16.34 0.20 37.11
N GLU A 46 16.45 -1.11 37.05
CA GLU A 46 15.91 -2.05 38.04
C GLU A 46 16.86 -2.26 39.23
N GLY A 47 18.15 -1.98 39.08
CA GLY A 47 19.12 -2.14 40.15
C GLY A 47 20.50 -1.56 39.85
N ALA A 48 21.51 -2.11 40.53
CA ALA A 48 22.90 -1.70 40.35
C ALA A 48 23.47 -2.25 39.03
N PRO A 49 24.50 -1.59 38.46
CA PRO A 49 25.23 -2.15 37.32
C PRO A 49 25.83 -3.52 37.66
N PRO A 50 26.01 -4.41 36.66
CA PRO A 50 26.56 -5.73 36.88
C PRO A 50 27.93 -5.66 37.55
N SER A 51 28.23 -6.60 38.44
CA SER A 51 29.54 -6.67 39.12
C SER A 51 30.72 -6.86 38.14
N ALA A 52 30.45 -7.47 36.97
CA ALA A 52 31.39 -7.63 35.86
C ALA A 52 30.80 -7.12 34.54
N PRO A 53 30.77 -5.80 34.28
CA PRO A 53 30.07 -5.20 33.14
C PRO A 53 30.53 -5.73 31.77
N ALA A 54 31.85 -5.87 31.57
CA ALA A 54 32.40 -6.37 30.31
C ALA A 54 31.98 -7.83 30.03
N ALA A 55 32.01 -8.69 31.05
CA ALA A 55 31.57 -10.09 30.92
C ALA A 55 30.07 -10.17 30.65
N TRP A 56 29.28 -9.32 31.31
CA TRP A 56 27.84 -9.20 31.09
C TRP A 56 27.54 -8.75 29.65
N LEU A 57 28.23 -7.74 29.12
CA LEU A 57 28.04 -7.26 27.74
C LEU A 57 28.33 -8.36 26.72
N ARG A 58 29.45 -9.09 26.85
CA ARG A 58 29.77 -10.23 25.97
C ARG A 58 28.71 -11.32 26.04
N ALA A 59 28.15 -11.59 27.22
CA ALA A 59 27.06 -12.55 27.37
C ALA A 59 25.76 -12.03 26.72
N ALA A 60 25.47 -10.73 26.85
CA ALA A 60 24.31 -10.08 26.26
C ALA A 60 24.38 -10.08 24.73
N VAL A 61 25.53 -9.72 24.13
CA VAL A 61 25.76 -9.79 22.68
C VAL A 61 25.55 -11.20 22.16
N ARG A 62 26.19 -12.21 22.77
CA ARG A 62 26.02 -13.62 22.36
C ARG A 62 24.58 -14.11 22.51
N ALA A 63 23.85 -13.64 23.52
CA ALA A 63 22.43 -13.96 23.68
C ALA A 63 21.58 -13.32 22.57
N GLU A 64 21.85 -12.06 22.24
CA GLU A 64 21.15 -11.34 21.18
C GLU A 64 21.41 -11.97 19.82
N MET A 65 22.66 -12.29 19.49
CA MET A 65 23.01 -13.00 18.26
C MET A 65 22.28 -14.35 18.13
N ARG A 66 22.14 -15.09 19.23
CA ARG A 66 21.33 -16.33 19.24
C ARG A 66 19.85 -16.03 19.04
N HIS A 67 19.33 -14.94 19.59
CA HIS A 67 17.95 -14.52 19.43
C HIS A 67 17.66 -14.12 17.97
N THR A 68 18.47 -13.23 17.39
CA THR A 68 18.39 -12.79 15.99
C THR A 68 18.44 -14.00 15.05
N ARG A 69 19.42 -14.90 15.21
CA ARG A 69 19.50 -16.13 14.40
C ARG A 69 18.25 -17.02 14.50
N ARG A 70 17.64 -17.13 15.69
CA ARG A 70 16.40 -17.89 15.88
C ARG A 70 15.21 -17.20 15.21
N ARG A 71 15.18 -15.88 15.25
CA ARG A 71 14.16 -15.05 14.63
C ARG A 71 14.25 -15.12 13.10
N SER A 72 15.43 -14.92 12.52
CA SER A 72 15.64 -15.04 11.07
C SER A 72 15.35 -16.43 10.52
N ARG A 73 15.49 -17.50 11.32
CA ARG A 73 15.05 -18.86 10.93
C ARG A 73 13.54 -19.06 10.90
N ARG A 74 12.79 -18.21 11.60
CA ARG A 74 11.32 -18.25 11.69
C ARG A 74 10.66 -17.19 10.80
N GLU A 75 11.41 -16.17 10.41
CA GLU A 75 11.00 -15.20 9.42
C GLU A 75 11.08 -15.86 8.04
N VAL A 76 9.96 -15.88 7.33
CA VAL A 76 9.94 -16.11 5.90
C VAL A 76 10.23 -14.74 5.28
N PRO A 77 11.36 -14.54 4.58
CA PRO A 77 11.59 -13.30 3.86
C PRO A 77 10.37 -13.06 2.99
N LEU A 78 9.70 -11.91 3.19
CA LEU A 78 8.73 -11.47 2.21
C LEU A 78 9.53 -11.38 0.92
N HIS A 79 9.15 -12.16 -0.08
CA HIS A 79 9.78 -12.06 -1.38
C HIS A 79 9.59 -10.60 -1.80
N GLU A 80 10.65 -9.79 -1.73
CA GLU A 80 10.77 -8.60 -2.55
C GLU A 80 10.62 -9.15 -3.95
N GLN A 81 9.41 -9.14 -4.49
CA GLN A 81 9.19 -9.46 -5.89
C GLN A 81 10.12 -8.52 -6.64
N PRO A 82 11.20 -9.03 -7.28
CA PRO A 82 11.89 -8.24 -8.26
C PRO A 82 10.81 -7.88 -9.26
N TYR A 83 10.73 -6.61 -9.61
CA TYR A 83 9.79 -6.13 -10.60
C TYR A 83 9.95 -6.97 -11.91
N GLY A 84 9.08 -7.98 -12.12
CA GLY A 84 8.93 -8.81 -13.34
C GLY A 84 9.14 -10.34 -13.15
N PRO A 85 8.55 -11.23 -13.98
CA PRO A 85 7.60 -11.06 -15.09
C PRO A 85 6.12 -11.20 -14.64
N PRO A 86 5.14 -10.85 -15.49
CA PRO A 86 3.76 -10.65 -15.07
C PRO A 86 3.09 -11.93 -14.55
N SER A 87 2.59 -11.84 -13.31
CA SER A 87 1.41 -12.59 -12.92
C SER A 87 0.29 -12.33 -13.94
N PRO A 88 -0.52 -13.33 -14.32
CA PRO A 88 -1.63 -13.15 -15.26
C PRO A 88 -2.48 -11.94 -14.86
N PRO A 89 -2.97 -11.15 -15.83
CA PRO A 89 -3.54 -9.84 -15.55
C PRO A 89 -4.70 -9.97 -14.57
N ALA A 90 -4.51 -9.41 -13.37
CA ALA A 90 -5.62 -8.99 -12.53
C ALA A 90 -6.51 -8.05 -13.37
N PRO A 91 -7.85 -8.13 -13.23
CA PRO A 91 -8.78 -7.39 -14.07
C PRO A 91 -8.43 -5.90 -14.04
N THR A 92 -8.22 -5.36 -15.24
CA THR A 92 -7.75 -4.02 -15.56
C THR A 92 -8.35 -2.94 -14.66
N PHE A 93 -7.59 -2.51 -13.65
CA PHE A 93 -7.69 -1.15 -13.13
C PHE A 93 -6.74 -0.29 -13.96
N VAL A 94 -7.29 0.78 -14.51
CA VAL A 94 -6.61 1.73 -15.41
C VAL A 94 -5.30 2.19 -14.78
N LEU A 95 -4.17 1.80 -15.37
CA LEU A 95 -2.84 2.27 -14.99
C LEU A 95 -2.77 3.79 -15.24
N ALA A 96 -2.47 4.57 -14.21
CA ALA A 96 -2.10 5.97 -14.38
C ALA A 96 -0.77 6.04 -15.17
N ALA A 97 -0.63 7.06 -16.03
CA ALA A 97 0.44 7.16 -17.03
C ALA A 97 1.85 7.33 -16.44
N ASP A 98 1.97 7.70 -15.17
CA ASP A 98 3.24 7.90 -14.49
C ASP A 98 3.34 6.83 -13.40
N GLY A 99 4.25 5.86 -13.57
CA GLY A 99 4.38 4.63 -12.77
C GLY A 99 4.76 4.81 -11.28
N TYR A 100 4.30 5.87 -10.62
CA TYR A 100 4.44 6.09 -9.19
C TYR A 100 3.13 5.76 -8.48
N HIS A 101 3.09 4.64 -7.78
CA HIS A 101 2.01 4.33 -6.86
C HIS A 101 2.36 4.89 -5.48
N ASP A 102 1.86 6.08 -5.17
CA ASP A 102 1.84 6.53 -3.77
C ASP A 102 0.92 5.58 -2.97
N PRO A 103 1.41 4.94 -1.89
CA PRO A 103 0.61 4.05 -1.05
C PRO A 103 -0.58 4.75 -0.38
N ALA A 104 -0.55 6.06 -0.17
CA ALA A 104 -1.72 6.82 0.27
C ALA A 104 -2.83 6.79 -0.81
N THR A 105 -2.46 6.96 -2.08
CA THR A 105 -3.38 6.85 -3.23
C THR A 105 -3.91 5.42 -3.42
N ALA A 106 -3.18 4.39 -2.96
CA ALA A 106 -3.64 2.99 -2.99
C ALA A 106 -4.81 2.74 -2.04
N ALA A 107 -4.80 3.35 -0.85
CA ALA A 107 -5.89 3.27 0.11
C ALA A 107 -7.13 4.07 -0.34
N GLU A 108 -6.92 5.20 -1.02
CA GLU A 108 -8.00 6.04 -1.55
C GLU A 108 -8.58 5.52 -2.88
N ALA A 109 -7.84 4.69 -3.63
CA ALA A 109 -8.28 4.20 -4.94
C ALA A 109 -9.65 3.47 -4.93
N PRO A 110 -9.97 2.59 -3.96
CA PRO A 110 -11.29 1.97 -3.88
C PRO A 110 -12.42 2.98 -3.65
N LEU A 111 -12.17 4.00 -2.81
CA LEU A 111 -13.12 5.06 -2.50
C LEU A 111 -13.35 5.94 -3.74
N LEU A 112 -12.28 6.42 -4.37
CA LEU A 112 -12.35 7.20 -5.62
C LEU A 112 -13.04 6.41 -6.74
N ALA A 113 -12.81 5.09 -6.83
CA ALA A 113 -13.52 4.23 -7.78
C ALA A 113 -15.02 4.12 -7.44
N ALA A 114 -15.39 4.05 -6.15
CA ALA A 114 -16.77 4.03 -5.71
C ALA A 114 -17.49 5.35 -6.01
N GLU A 115 -16.83 6.49 -5.76
CA GLU A 115 -17.33 7.83 -6.09
C GLU A 115 -17.51 7.99 -7.61
N ARG A 116 -16.51 7.64 -8.42
CA ARG A 116 -16.62 7.66 -9.89
C ARG A 116 -17.79 6.81 -10.39
N ARG A 117 -18.00 5.61 -9.83
CA ARG A 117 -19.16 4.75 -10.14
C ARG A 117 -20.48 5.41 -9.75
N HIS A 118 -20.53 6.06 -8.58
CA HIS A 118 -21.73 6.76 -8.11
C HIS A 118 -22.10 7.94 -9.01
N VAL A 119 -21.12 8.79 -9.36
CA VAL A 119 -21.29 9.92 -10.28
C VAL A 119 -21.77 9.42 -11.65
N LEU A 120 -21.12 8.40 -12.20
CA LEU A 120 -21.50 7.81 -13.49
C LEU A 120 -22.94 7.28 -13.47
N ARG A 121 -23.31 6.49 -12.45
CA ARG A 121 -24.67 5.94 -12.32
C ARG A 121 -25.71 7.05 -12.18
N THR A 122 -25.40 8.11 -11.44
CA THR A 122 -26.27 9.28 -11.29
C THR A 122 -26.43 10.05 -12.61
N ALA A 123 -25.36 10.19 -13.40
CA ALA A 123 -25.46 10.82 -14.71
C ALA A 123 -26.30 9.98 -15.69
N VAL A 124 -26.18 8.65 -15.62
CA VAL A 124 -26.97 7.73 -16.45
C VAL A 124 -28.47 7.85 -16.18
N THR A 125 -28.91 8.06 -14.93
CA THR A 125 -30.35 8.23 -14.61
C THR A 125 -30.95 9.52 -15.17
N ARG A 126 -30.11 10.52 -15.48
CA ARG A 126 -30.53 11.83 -16.05
C ARG A 126 -30.59 11.84 -17.58
N LEU A 127 -30.18 10.76 -18.24
CA LEU A 127 -30.18 10.70 -19.71
C LEU A 127 -31.59 10.71 -20.29
N PRO A 128 -31.79 11.32 -21.48
CA PRO A 128 -33.11 11.39 -22.11
C PRO A 128 -33.55 10.04 -22.69
N GLY A 129 -34.88 9.83 -22.73
CA GLY A 129 -35.51 8.71 -23.41
C GLY A 129 -35.17 7.35 -22.81
N ARG A 130 -34.83 6.38 -23.67
CA ARG A 130 -34.54 4.97 -23.28
C ARG A 130 -33.08 4.75 -22.85
N CYS A 131 -32.25 5.79 -22.88
CA CYS A 131 -30.82 5.67 -22.59
C CYS A 131 -30.50 5.20 -21.15
N PRO A 132 -31.21 5.63 -20.09
CA PRO A 132 -30.95 5.13 -18.74
C PRO A 132 -31.11 3.61 -18.64
N GLN A 133 -32.17 3.06 -19.23
CA GLN A 133 -32.49 1.63 -19.16
C GLN A 133 -31.43 0.79 -19.89
N VAL A 134 -31.06 1.20 -21.11
CA VAL A 134 -30.09 0.47 -21.93
C VAL A 134 -28.68 0.55 -21.31
N LEU A 135 -28.24 1.73 -20.86
CA LEU A 135 -26.93 1.87 -20.25
C LEU A 135 -26.86 1.20 -18.88
N ALA A 136 -27.92 1.25 -18.06
CA ALA A 136 -27.96 0.53 -16.79
C ALA A 136 -27.82 -0.98 -17.00
N ALA A 137 -28.51 -1.55 -17.99
CA ALA A 137 -28.41 -2.97 -18.31
C ALA A 137 -27.04 -3.38 -18.88
N LEU A 138 -26.38 -2.50 -19.65
CA LEU A 138 -25.03 -2.74 -20.19
C LEU A 138 -23.92 -2.55 -19.14
N LEU A 139 -24.17 -1.78 -18.09
CA LEU A 139 -23.24 -1.51 -16.99
C LEU A 139 -23.52 -2.39 -15.75
N ASP A 140 -24.58 -3.18 -15.80
CA ASP A 140 -24.87 -4.20 -14.79
C ASP A 140 -23.78 -5.27 -14.89
N GLY A 141 -23.14 -5.60 -13.77
CA GLY A 141 -22.00 -6.53 -13.74
C GLY A 141 -22.39 -8.00 -13.96
N GLY A 142 -23.61 -8.25 -14.43
CA GLY A 142 -24.11 -9.58 -14.75
C GLY A 142 -23.92 -9.91 -16.23
N ASP A 143 -23.75 -11.19 -16.53
CA ASP A 143 -23.52 -11.72 -17.88
C ASP A 143 -24.80 -11.76 -18.74
N ARG A 144 -25.52 -10.63 -18.83
CA ARG A 144 -26.73 -10.53 -19.66
C ARG A 144 -26.37 -10.56 -21.13
N THR A 145 -27.04 -11.41 -21.89
CA THR A 145 -26.94 -11.44 -23.34
C THR A 145 -27.60 -10.20 -23.95
N TYR A 146 -27.15 -9.78 -25.14
CA TYR A 146 -27.80 -8.70 -25.89
C TYR A 146 -29.28 -8.96 -26.16
N ARG A 147 -29.70 -10.22 -26.29
CA ARG A 147 -31.10 -10.60 -26.42
C ARG A 147 -31.91 -10.24 -25.17
N GLU A 148 -31.37 -10.52 -23.98
CA GLU A 148 -32.02 -10.19 -22.70
C GLU A 148 -32.08 -8.68 -22.47
N ILE A 149 -31.03 -7.95 -22.85
CA ILE A 149 -31.02 -6.48 -22.78
C ILE A 149 -32.06 -5.88 -23.73
N ALA A 150 -32.16 -6.41 -24.95
CA ALA A 150 -33.14 -5.98 -25.95
C ALA A 150 -34.57 -6.19 -25.43
N ALA A 151 -34.85 -7.39 -24.90
CA ALA A 151 -36.15 -7.75 -24.34
C ALA A 151 -36.52 -6.85 -23.15
N ALA A 152 -35.61 -6.66 -22.19
CA ALA A 152 -35.84 -5.83 -21.01
C ALA A 152 -36.03 -4.34 -21.36
N SER A 153 -35.40 -3.86 -22.44
CA SER A 153 -35.47 -2.46 -22.87
C SER A 153 -36.58 -2.19 -23.90
N GLY A 154 -37.30 -3.22 -24.35
CA GLY A 154 -38.36 -3.13 -25.36
C GLY A 154 -37.86 -2.63 -26.72
N ILE A 155 -36.67 -3.07 -27.15
CA ILE A 155 -36.07 -2.71 -28.45
C ILE A 155 -35.69 -3.96 -29.25
N SER A 156 -35.46 -3.81 -30.55
CA SER A 156 -34.87 -4.91 -31.33
C SER A 156 -33.40 -5.10 -30.98
N GLN A 157 -32.91 -6.34 -30.99
CA GLN A 157 -31.51 -6.65 -30.73
C GLN A 157 -30.57 -5.89 -31.68
N GLY A 158 -30.94 -5.73 -32.96
CA GLY A 158 -30.18 -4.96 -33.94
C GLY A 158 -30.08 -3.45 -33.63
N SER A 159 -30.95 -2.92 -32.77
CA SER A 159 -30.93 -1.51 -32.36
C SER A 159 -29.98 -1.20 -31.20
N ILE A 160 -29.42 -2.22 -30.52
CA ILE A 160 -28.58 -2.01 -29.33
C ILE A 160 -27.32 -1.21 -29.66
N GLY A 161 -26.61 -1.55 -30.75
CA GLY A 161 -25.37 -0.88 -31.14
C GLY A 161 -25.57 0.62 -31.44
N PRO A 162 -26.45 0.98 -32.39
CA PRO A 162 -26.75 2.38 -32.69
C PRO A 162 -27.27 3.17 -31.47
N LEU A 163 -28.13 2.56 -30.66
CA LEU A 163 -28.68 3.21 -29.47
C LEU A 163 -27.60 3.43 -28.40
N ARG A 164 -26.74 2.44 -28.13
CA ARG A 164 -25.59 2.56 -27.22
C ARG A 164 -24.68 3.71 -27.64
N SER A 165 -24.35 3.82 -28.92
CA SER A 165 -23.52 4.92 -29.44
C SER A 165 -24.14 6.28 -29.15
N ARG A 166 -25.44 6.47 -29.48
CA ARG A 166 -26.16 7.72 -29.19
C ARG A 166 -26.23 8.04 -27.70
N CYS A 167 -26.52 7.05 -26.86
CA CYS A 167 -26.60 7.24 -25.42
C CYS A 167 -25.24 7.62 -24.79
N LEU A 168 -24.15 6.99 -25.22
CA LEU A 168 -22.80 7.35 -24.78
C LEU A 168 -22.39 8.74 -25.26
N ALA A 169 -22.78 9.15 -26.47
CA ALA A 169 -22.53 10.51 -26.96
C ALA A 169 -23.27 11.55 -26.10
N CYS A 170 -24.52 11.27 -25.71
CA CYS A 170 -25.28 12.13 -24.81
C CYS A 170 -24.63 12.23 -23.43
N LEU A 171 -24.23 11.09 -22.86
CA LEU A 171 -23.58 11.02 -21.56
C LEU A 171 -22.26 11.79 -21.54
N ARG A 172 -21.42 11.65 -22.57
CA ARG A 172 -20.17 12.42 -22.67
C ARG A 172 -20.39 13.93 -22.68
N ARG A 173 -21.41 14.41 -23.40
CA ARG A 173 -21.75 15.86 -23.41
C ARG A 173 -22.16 16.33 -22.02
N MET A 174 -23.03 15.59 -21.33
CA MET A 174 -23.48 15.93 -19.97
C MET A 174 -22.33 15.94 -18.96
N LEU A 175 -21.43 14.95 -19.01
CA LEU A 175 -20.28 14.90 -18.11
C LEU A 175 -19.24 15.98 -18.45
N SER A 176 -19.05 16.33 -19.72
CA SER A 176 -18.13 17.42 -20.09
C SER A 176 -18.58 18.78 -19.56
N THR A 177 -19.89 19.01 -19.40
CA THR A 177 -20.41 20.24 -18.80
C THR A 177 -20.29 20.25 -17.27
N GLU A 178 -20.35 19.08 -16.60
CA GLU A 178 -20.21 18.97 -15.15
C GLU A 178 -18.75 19.01 -14.67
N VAL A 179 -17.80 18.53 -15.48
CA VAL A 179 -16.35 18.55 -15.17
C VAL A 179 -15.71 19.91 -15.46
N ALA A 180 -16.34 20.77 -16.27
CA ALA A 180 -15.79 22.05 -16.67
C ALA A 180 -16.25 23.22 -15.76
N ALA A 181 -15.72 23.34 -14.53
CA ALA A 181 -15.43 24.62 -13.83
C ALA A 181 -14.80 24.43 -12.42
N PRO A 182 -13.95 25.36 -11.92
CA PRO A 182 -12.91 26.14 -12.61
C PRO A 182 -11.50 25.78 -12.11
N ALA A 183 -10.49 25.95 -12.96
CA ALA A 183 -9.10 25.99 -12.50
C ALA A 183 -8.93 27.16 -11.52
N VAL A 184 -8.65 26.87 -10.25
CA VAL A 184 -8.24 27.86 -9.26
C VAL A 184 -6.88 28.41 -9.68
N ARG A 185 -6.86 29.45 -10.52
CA ARG A 185 -5.66 30.27 -10.73
C ARG A 185 -5.47 31.14 -9.50
N GLY A 186 -4.64 30.68 -8.57
CA GLY A 186 -4.09 31.51 -7.51
C GLY A 186 -3.36 32.71 -8.12
N ARG A 187 -3.90 33.91 -7.93
CA ARG A 187 -3.16 35.15 -8.18
C ARG A 187 -2.29 35.41 -6.96
N VAL A 188 -0.99 35.15 -7.09
CA VAL A 188 0.02 35.67 -6.16
C VAL A 188 0.14 37.17 -6.45
N ARG A 189 -0.08 37.99 -5.42
CA ARG A 189 0.23 39.42 -5.41
C ARG A 189 1.62 39.63 -4.85
#